data_AF-A0A496VK43-F1
#
_entry.id   AF-A0A496VK43-F1
#
_cell.length_a   1.000
_cell.length_b   1.000
_cell.length_c   1.000
_cell.angle_alpha   90.00
_cell.angle_beta   90.00
_cell.angle_gamma   90.00
#
_symmetry.space_group_name_H-M   'P 1'
#
loop_
_entity.id
_entity.type
_entity.pdbx_description
1 polymer ?
#
loop_
_entity_poly.entity_id
_entity_poly.type
_entity_poly.pdbx_seq_one_letter_code
_entity_poly.pdbx_strand_id
1 'polypeptide(L)'
;MQYQSLLLILIPLCLPIKALATQTYPWLTTRHDTNHSLVNRIATPPGFERTSVPKNSFGHWLRHLPLKSGVPPVYLYNGKEKRNQSAHHAIIDIDVGHRDLQQCADAIIRLRAEYLYSKGHYDAIHFNFTSGDEAAYKKWQQGYRPQVRGNQVKWRKKYRYNNAYRIFRLYTNTVFIYAGSY
;
A
#
# COMPACT_ATOMS: atom_id res chain seq x y z
N MET A 1 46.20 -58.13 -6.61
CA MET A 1 45.98 -56.73 -6.19
C MET A 1 45.06 -56.07 -7.21
N GLN A 2 43.77 -55.95 -6.90
CA GLN A 2 42.79 -55.23 -7.72
C GLN A 2 42.51 -53.87 -7.06
N TYR A 3 42.79 -52.78 -7.78
CA TYR A 3 42.39 -51.44 -7.37
C TYR A 3 41.02 -51.14 -7.98
N GLN A 4 39.99 -50.99 -7.15
CA GLN A 4 38.70 -50.42 -7.55
C GLN A 4 38.83 -48.89 -7.54
N SER A 5 38.75 -48.27 -8.72
CA SER A 5 38.66 -46.81 -8.85
C SER A 5 37.21 -46.38 -8.57
N LEU A 6 37.01 -45.70 -7.44
CA LEU A 6 35.73 -45.11 -7.06
C LEU A 6 35.54 -43.77 -7.79
N LEU A 7 34.65 -43.73 -8.78
CA LEU A 7 34.32 -42.49 -9.49
C LEU A 7 33.28 -41.70 -8.68
N LEU A 8 33.71 -40.64 -7.98
CA LEU A 8 32.80 -39.71 -7.29
C LEU A 8 32.17 -38.74 -8.29
N ILE A 9 30.89 -38.94 -8.61
CA ILE A 9 30.09 -38.01 -9.40
C ILE A 9 29.54 -36.93 -8.45
N LEU A 10 30.15 -35.74 -8.49
CA LEU A 10 29.64 -34.54 -7.83
C LEU A 10 28.48 -33.96 -8.65
N ILE A 11 27.25 -34.27 -8.25
CA ILE A 11 26.05 -33.62 -8.79
C ILE A 11 25.96 -32.22 -8.15
N PRO A 12 26.04 -31.12 -8.92
CA PRO A 12 25.88 -29.79 -8.34
C PRO A 12 24.42 -29.63 -7.92
N LEU A 13 24.18 -29.56 -6.62
CA LEU A 13 22.87 -29.29 -6.04
C LEU A 13 22.48 -27.85 -6.38
N CYS A 14 21.85 -27.66 -7.54
CA CYS A 14 21.31 -26.37 -7.96
C CYS A 14 20.04 -26.08 -7.14
N LEU A 15 20.24 -25.58 -5.92
CA LEU A 15 19.14 -25.08 -5.09
C LEU A 15 18.55 -23.85 -5.80
N PRO A 16 17.23 -23.80 -6.06
CA PRO A 16 16.62 -22.64 -6.67
C PRO A 16 16.76 -21.46 -5.71
N ILE A 17 17.48 -20.42 -6.13
CA ILE A 17 17.51 -19.14 -5.43
C ILE A 17 16.06 -18.63 -5.45
N LYS A 18 15.35 -18.78 -4.33
CA LYS A 18 14.07 -18.11 -4.12
C LYS A 18 14.37 -16.62 -4.12
N ALA A 19 14.12 -15.95 -5.25
CA ALA A 19 14.11 -14.50 -5.30
C ALA A 19 13.20 -14.02 -4.17
N LEU A 20 13.76 -13.31 -3.18
CA LEU A 20 12.94 -12.60 -2.22
C LEU A 20 12.15 -11.58 -3.03
N ALA A 21 10.85 -11.82 -3.17
CA ALA A 21 9.93 -10.85 -3.73
C ALA A 21 10.02 -9.59 -2.86
N THR A 22 10.83 -8.62 -3.29
CA THR A 22 10.88 -7.31 -2.68
C THR A 22 9.53 -6.66 -2.90
N GLN A 23 8.90 -6.26 -1.80
CA GLN A 23 7.62 -5.59 -1.81
C GLN A 23 7.77 -4.28 -2.60
N THR A 24 7.05 -4.15 -3.71
CA THR A 24 7.06 -2.94 -4.53
C THR A 24 5.91 -2.04 -4.14
N TYR A 25 6.17 -0.73 -4.04
CA TYR A 25 5.19 0.27 -3.69
C TYR A 25 4.88 1.14 -4.92
N PRO A 26 3.67 1.06 -5.50
CA PRO A 26 3.35 1.73 -6.76
C PRO A 26 3.52 3.26 -6.77
N TRP A 27 3.55 3.89 -5.59
CA TRP A 27 3.76 5.34 -5.43
C TRP A 27 5.23 5.76 -5.40
N LEU A 28 6.16 4.82 -5.19
CA LEU A 28 7.58 5.13 -5.16
C LEU A 28 8.18 5.00 -6.56
N THR A 29 8.95 6.00 -6.97
CA THR A 29 9.68 6.02 -8.25
C THR A 29 11.04 5.37 -8.14
N THR A 30 11.56 5.19 -6.93
CA THR A 30 12.85 4.57 -6.64
C THR A 30 12.68 3.36 -5.72
N ARG A 31 13.66 2.46 -5.73
CA ARG A 31 13.70 1.34 -4.79
C ARG A 31 13.89 1.90 -3.37
N HIS A 32 13.00 1.52 -2.45
CA HIS A 32 13.14 1.86 -1.04
C HIS A 32 14.19 0.96 -0.38
N ASP A 33 14.93 1.53 0.57
CA ASP A 33 15.81 0.76 1.45
C ASP A 33 14.96 0.02 2.49
N THR A 34 15.06 -1.31 2.49
CA THR A 34 14.33 -2.17 3.43
C THR A 34 14.77 -1.96 4.88
N ASN A 35 15.99 -1.45 5.12
CA ASN A 35 16.44 -1.07 6.47
C ASN A 35 15.58 0.06 7.06
N HIS A 36 14.97 0.89 6.19
CA HIS A 36 14.05 1.94 6.60
C HIS A 36 12.58 1.50 6.62
N SER A 37 12.29 0.20 6.54
CA SER A 37 10.93 -0.31 6.73
C SER A 37 10.48 -0.20 8.20
N LEU A 38 9.16 -0.12 8.42
CA LEU A 38 8.57 0.05 9.75
C LEU A 38 9.07 -0.99 10.76
N VAL A 39 9.05 -2.27 10.41
CA VAL A 39 9.46 -3.37 11.28
C VAL A 39 10.92 -3.30 11.70
N ASN A 40 11.79 -2.73 10.85
CA ASN A 40 13.22 -2.59 11.10
C ASN A 40 13.56 -1.32 11.88
N ARG A 41 12.74 -0.27 11.77
CA ARG A 41 12.97 1.01 12.46
C ARG A 41 12.31 1.14 13.82
N ILE A 42 11.22 0.43 14.05
CA ILE A 42 10.47 0.50 15.30
C ILE A 42 10.67 -0.82 16.02
N ALA A 43 11.37 -0.82 17.15
CA ALA A 43 11.53 -2.01 17.98
C ALA A 43 10.22 -2.36 18.71
N THR A 44 10.09 -3.60 19.18
CA THR A 44 9.06 -3.91 20.17
C THR A 44 9.44 -3.36 21.54
N PRO A 45 8.47 -3.06 22.42
CA PRO A 45 8.77 -2.72 23.80
C PRO A 45 9.50 -3.87 24.53
N PRO A 46 10.30 -3.57 25.57
CA PRO A 46 10.97 -4.60 26.37
C PRO A 46 9.98 -5.66 26.90
N GLY A 47 10.30 -6.94 26.72
CA GLY A 47 9.44 -8.06 27.13
C GLY A 47 8.29 -8.40 26.17
N PHE A 48 8.18 -7.71 25.03
CA PHE A 48 7.16 -7.98 24.01
C PHE A 48 7.75 -8.48 22.70
N GLU A 49 7.00 -9.35 22.04
CA GLU A 49 7.29 -9.87 20.71
C GLU A 49 6.20 -9.48 19.70
N ARG A 50 6.55 -9.48 18.41
CA ARG A 50 5.55 -9.28 17.36
C ARG A 50 4.80 -10.58 17.10
N THR A 51 3.47 -10.56 17.16
CA THR A 51 2.64 -11.69 16.75
C THR A 51 2.99 -12.14 15.33
N SER A 52 3.09 -13.44 15.08
CA SER A 52 3.34 -13.97 13.73
C SER A 52 2.21 -13.58 12.78
N VAL A 53 2.57 -13.19 11.55
CA VAL A 53 1.62 -12.90 10.47
C VAL A 53 2.05 -13.65 9.21
N PRO A 54 1.12 -14.19 8.40
CA PRO A 54 1.49 -14.90 7.19
C PRO A 54 2.28 -14.00 6.24
N LYS A 55 3.32 -14.54 5.61
CA LYS A 55 4.07 -13.83 4.57
C LYS A 55 3.10 -13.39 3.46
N ASN A 56 3.33 -12.19 2.90
CA ASN A 56 2.47 -11.58 1.87
C ASN A 56 1.03 -11.24 2.31
N SER A 57 0.65 -11.43 3.57
CA SER A 57 -0.61 -10.93 4.11
C SER A 57 -0.62 -9.41 4.19
N PHE A 58 -1.80 -8.82 4.43
CA PHE A 58 -1.91 -7.39 4.68
C PHE A 58 -1.12 -6.95 5.92
N GLY A 59 -1.13 -7.75 7.00
CA GLY A 59 -0.35 -7.46 8.20
C GLY A 59 1.16 -7.51 7.96
N HIS A 60 1.63 -8.47 7.15
CA HIS A 60 3.02 -8.49 6.69
C HIS A 60 3.33 -7.24 5.86
N TRP A 61 2.45 -6.86 4.94
CA TRP A 61 2.63 -5.70 4.08
C TRP A 61 2.76 -4.40 4.88
N LEU A 62 1.87 -4.18 5.86
CA LEU A 62 1.89 -3.01 6.76
C LEU A 62 3.18 -2.89 7.55
N ARG A 63 3.70 -4.02 8.07
CA ARG A 63 4.95 -4.05 8.84
C ARG A 63 6.18 -3.68 8.00
N HIS A 64 6.11 -3.83 6.68
CA HIS A 64 7.24 -3.55 5.79
C HIS A 64 7.12 -2.19 5.08
N LEU A 65 6.12 -1.36 5.43
CA LEU A 65 5.93 -0.04 4.83
C LEU A 65 7.22 0.79 4.88
N PRO A 66 7.54 1.50 3.79
CA PRO A 66 8.73 2.33 3.73
C PRO A 66 8.52 3.56 4.61
N LEU A 67 9.55 3.97 5.33
CA LEU A 67 9.53 5.20 6.14
C LEU A 67 10.49 6.22 5.56
N LYS A 68 10.13 7.50 5.62
CA LYS A 68 11.04 8.60 5.29
C LYS A 68 12.25 8.58 6.22
N SER A 69 13.45 8.88 5.70
CA SER A 69 14.68 8.87 6.51
C SER A 69 14.58 9.80 7.72
N GLY A 70 15.16 9.38 8.85
CA GLY A 70 15.12 10.12 10.11
C GLY A 70 13.69 10.37 10.62
N VAL A 71 13.49 11.51 11.29
CA VAL A 71 12.18 11.96 11.79
C VAL A 71 11.90 13.34 11.19
N PRO A 72 11.54 13.42 9.89
CA PRO A 72 11.33 14.70 9.26
C PRO A 72 10.11 15.41 9.87
N PRO A 73 10.01 16.74 9.72
CA PRO A 73 8.86 17.48 10.21
C PRO A 73 7.57 17.05 9.50
N VAL A 74 6.47 17.05 10.23
CA VAL A 74 5.11 16.89 9.69
C VAL A 74 4.58 18.27 9.30
N TYR A 75 4.05 18.35 8.07
CA TYR A 75 3.41 19.56 7.56
C TYR A 75 1.88 19.37 7.55
N LEU A 76 1.16 20.47 7.77
CA LEU A 76 -0.27 20.58 7.52
C LEU A 76 -0.53 20.62 6.01
N TYR A 77 -1.78 20.39 5.59
CA TYR A 77 -2.16 20.43 4.17
C TYR A 77 -1.85 21.78 3.48
N ASN A 78 -1.77 22.86 4.27
CA ASN A 78 -1.43 24.21 3.80
C ASN A 78 0.09 24.48 3.71
N GLY A 79 0.93 23.46 3.92
CA GLY A 79 2.38 23.55 3.82
C GLY A 79 3.08 24.14 5.05
N LYS A 80 2.35 24.59 6.09
CA LYS A 80 2.96 25.00 7.36
C LYS A 80 3.34 23.79 8.19
N GLU A 81 4.42 23.88 8.96
CA GLU A 81 4.75 22.84 9.93
C GLU A 81 3.64 22.68 10.98
N LYS A 82 3.34 21.43 11.32
CA LYS A 82 2.43 21.11 12.41
C LYS A 82 3.06 21.55 13.73
N ARG A 83 2.34 22.32 14.55
CA ARG A 83 2.87 22.87 15.81
C ARG A 83 3.45 21.81 16.75
N ASN A 84 2.78 20.67 16.87
CA ASN A 84 3.24 19.56 17.69
C ASN A 84 4.00 18.54 16.81
N GLN A 85 5.32 18.66 16.79
CA GLN A 85 6.28 17.76 16.12
C GLN A 85 6.72 16.56 16.99
N SER A 86 6.31 16.50 18.26
CA SER A 86 6.60 15.35 19.13
C SER A 86 5.50 14.28 19.10
N ALA A 87 4.40 14.54 18.40
CA ALA A 87 3.28 13.61 18.25
C ALA A 87 3.55 12.46 17.26
N HIS A 88 4.68 12.45 16.55
CA HIS A 88 5.07 11.39 15.63
C HIS A 88 6.49 10.90 15.91
N HIS A 89 6.75 9.64 15.56
CA HIS A 89 8.07 9.02 15.68
C HIS A 89 8.69 8.68 14.32
N ALA A 90 7.85 8.36 13.34
CA ALA A 90 8.27 8.08 11.97
C ALA A 90 7.14 8.46 11.01
N ILE A 91 7.50 8.70 9.75
CA ILE A 91 6.55 9.05 8.69
C ILE A 91 6.63 7.99 7.60
N ILE A 92 5.50 7.39 7.27
CA ILE A 92 5.40 6.50 6.10
C ILE A 92 5.75 7.32 4.87
N ASP A 93 6.67 6.80 4.05
CA ASP A 93 7.03 7.41 2.79
C ASP A 93 5.96 7.10 1.76
N ILE A 94 4.86 7.86 1.82
CA ILE A 94 3.71 7.78 0.92
C ILE A 94 3.25 9.20 0.61
N ASP A 95 2.85 9.44 -0.63
CA ASP A 95 2.31 10.72 -1.01
C ASP A 95 0.88 10.90 -0.47
N VAL A 96 0.60 12.10 0.05
CA VAL A 96 -0.70 12.47 0.63
C VAL A 96 -1.56 13.33 -0.31
N GLY A 97 -0.99 13.79 -1.43
CA GLY A 97 -1.61 14.74 -2.35
C GLY A 97 -1.54 16.19 -1.84
N HIS A 98 -2.38 17.06 -2.40
CA HIS A 98 -2.42 18.51 -2.09
C HIS A 98 -3.77 18.97 -1.55
N ARG A 99 -4.64 18.04 -1.19
CA ARG A 99 -5.97 18.31 -0.63
C ARG A 99 -6.00 17.78 0.79
N ASP A 100 -6.85 18.34 1.62
CA ASP A 100 -7.03 17.95 3.02
C ASP A 100 -7.72 16.56 3.21
N LEU A 101 -7.60 15.67 2.23
CA LEU A 101 -8.14 14.32 2.27
C LEU A 101 -7.21 13.41 3.11
N GLN A 102 -7.66 12.20 3.41
CA GLN A 102 -6.90 11.19 4.16
C GLN A 102 -7.03 11.29 5.69
N GLN A 103 -8.22 11.67 6.18
CA GLN A 103 -8.53 11.68 7.61
C GLN A 103 -8.98 10.29 8.09
N CYS A 104 -8.56 9.90 9.29
CA CYS A 104 -9.00 8.68 10.01
C CYS A 104 -9.23 7.44 9.11
N ALA A 105 -10.47 7.19 8.70
CA ALA A 105 -10.86 6.03 7.89
C ALA A 105 -10.18 6.01 6.52
N ASP A 106 -9.99 7.17 5.90
CA ASP A 106 -9.37 7.31 4.59
C ASP A 106 -7.94 6.74 4.56
N ALA A 107 -7.19 6.87 5.66
CA ALA A 107 -5.82 6.36 5.75
C ALA A 107 -5.80 4.82 5.67
N ILE A 108 -6.74 4.15 6.33
CA ILE A 108 -6.86 2.69 6.26
C ILE A 108 -7.41 2.24 4.91
N ILE A 109 -8.40 2.96 4.36
CA ILE A 109 -8.89 2.74 2.98
C ILE A 109 -7.72 2.84 2.00
N ARG A 110 -6.88 3.88 2.11
CA ARG A 110 -5.67 4.06 1.29
C ARG A 110 -4.75 2.86 1.39
N LEU A 111 -4.33 2.48 2.61
CA LEU A 111 -3.38 1.39 2.81
C LEU A 111 -3.94 0.04 2.30
N ARG A 112 -5.22 -0.23 2.52
CA ARG A 112 -5.86 -1.45 2.03
C ARG A 112 -5.95 -1.48 0.51
N ALA A 113 -6.35 -0.38 -0.11
CA ALA A 113 -6.44 -0.28 -1.57
C ALA A 113 -5.05 -0.44 -2.22
N GLU A 114 -4.02 0.19 -1.66
CA GLU A 114 -2.63 0.10 -2.11
C GLU A 114 -2.07 -1.32 -2.01
N TYR A 115 -2.33 -2.01 -0.89
CA TYR A 115 -1.97 -3.41 -0.74
C TYR A 115 -2.56 -4.25 -1.88
N LEU A 116 -3.87 -4.16 -2.09
CA LEU A 116 -4.56 -4.93 -3.14
C LEU A 116 -4.08 -4.55 -4.54
N TYR A 117 -3.84 -3.25 -4.80
CA TYR A 117 -3.30 -2.78 -6.08
C TYR A 117 -1.91 -3.35 -6.35
N SER A 118 -1.03 -3.33 -5.34
CA SER A 118 0.34 -3.88 -5.43
C SER A 118 0.37 -5.39 -5.70
N LYS A 119 -0.72 -6.10 -5.37
CA LYS A 119 -0.89 -7.54 -5.63
C LYS A 119 -1.63 -7.83 -6.94
N GLY A 120 -2.08 -6.80 -7.66
CA GLY A 120 -2.91 -6.94 -8.86
C GLY A 120 -4.33 -7.45 -8.58
N HIS A 121 -4.77 -7.45 -7.31
CA HIS A 121 -6.09 -7.93 -6.88
C HIS A 121 -7.16 -6.84 -7.07
N TYR A 122 -7.30 -6.33 -8.29
CA TYR A 122 -8.17 -5.19 -8.59
C TYR A 122 -9.66 -5.46 -8.33
N ASP A 123 -10.10 -6.71 -8.49
CA ASP A 123 -11.47 -7.14 -8.20
C ASP A 123 -11.84 -6.98 -6.72
N ALA A 124 -10.85 -7.12 -5.83
CA ALA A 124 -11.05 -6.95 -4.39
C ALA A 124 -10.98 -5.48 -3.94
N ILE A 125 -10.70 -4.53 -4.83
CA ILE A 125 -10.67 -3.11 -4.51
C ILE A 125 -12.07 -2.53 -4.71
N HIS A 126 -12.84 -2.55 -3.63
CA HIS A 126 -14.16 -1.92 -3.57
C HIS A 126 -14.41 -1.40 -2.16
N PHE A 127 -15.13 -0.28 -2.08
CA PHE A 127 -15.56 0.37 -0.85
C PHE A 127 -16.96 0.92 -1.06
N ASN A 128 -17.66 1.23 0.01
CA ASN A 128 -18.99 1.84 -0.08
C ASN A 128 -18.89 3.34 0.17
N PHE A 129 -19.65 4.11 -0.59
CA PHE A 129 -19.97 5.48 -0.23
C PHE A 129 -20.93 5.49 0.98
N THR A 130 -21.04 6.63 1.65
CA THR A 130 -21.97 6.82 2.78
C THR A 130 -23.43 6.60 2.38
N SER A 131 -23.76 6.74 1.10
CA SER A 131 -25.07 6.37 0.54
C SER A 131 -25.35 4.86 0.52
N GLY A 132 -24.33 4.03 0.77
CA GLY A 132 -24.37 2.57 0.62
C GLY A 132 -23.99 2.08 -0.78
N ASP A 133 -23.86 2.97 -1.76
CA ASP A 133 -23.45 2.61 -3.12
C ASP A 133 -22.02 2.07 -3.17
N GLU A 134 -21.85 0.92 -3.82
CA GLU A 134 -20.53 0.34 -4.04
C GLU A 134 -19.73 1.14 -5.08
N ALA A 135 -18.50 1.50 -4.69
CA ALA A 135 -17.48 2.07 -5.55
C ALA A 135 -16.41 1.01 -5.87
N ALA A 136 -16.69 0.16 -6.86
CA ALA A 136 -15.74 -0.85 -7.32
C ALA A 136 -14.65 -0.26 -8.24
N TYR A 137 -13.38 -0.57 -7.98
CA TYR A 137 -12.27 -0.10 -8.81
C TYR A 137 -12.30 -0.68 -10.23
N LYS A 138 -12.75 -1.92 -10.43
CA LYS A 138 -12.95 -2.49 -11.78
C LYS A 138 -13.88 -1.64 -12.64
N LYS A 139 -15.00 -1.20 -12.07
CA LYS A 139 -15.96 -0.30 -12.73
C LYS A 139 -15.30 1.05 -13.05
N TRP A 140 -14.47 1.55 -12.14
CA TRP A 140 -13.67 2.76 -12.37
C TRP A 140 -12.65 2.60 -13.51
N GLN A 141 -11.95 1.45 -13.56
CA GLN A 141 -10.99 1.13 -14.62
C GLN A 141 -11.67 1.10 -15.98
N GLN A 142 -12.91 0.60 -16.08
CA GLN A 142 -13.72 0.62 -17.31
C GLN A 142 -14.18 2.03 -17.75
N GLY A 143 -13.85 3.07 -16.98
CA GLY A 143 -14.11 4.47 -17.31
C GLY A 143 -15.41 5.04 -16.77
N TYR A 144 -16.09 4.31 -15.87
CA TYR A 144 -17.26 4.83 -15.16
C TYR A 144 -16.85 5.79 -14.04
N ARG A 145 -17.64 6.85 -13.85
CA ARG A 145 -17.48 7.80 -12.74
C ARG A 145 -18.83 7.99 -12.04
N PRO A 146 -18.83 8.18 -10.71
CA PRO A 146 -20.04 8.47 -9.99
C PRO A 146 -20.51 9.90 -10.30
N GLN A 147 -21.81 10.09 -10.40
CA GLN A 147 -22.50 11.36 -10.35
C GLN A 147 -23.34 11.35 -9.08
N VAL A 148 -22.86 12.05 -8.06
CA VAL A 148 -23.52 12.10 -6.74
C VAL A 148 -24.44 13.32 -6.70
N ARG A 149 -25.70 13.12 -6.32
CA ARG A 149 -26.69 14.17 -6.07
C ARG A 149 -27.48 13.82 -4.80
N GLY A 150 -27.26 14.57 -3.72
CA GLY A 150 -27.75 14.17 -2.40
C GLY A 150 -27.24 12.77 -2.06
N ASN A 151 -28.16 11.88 -1.66
CA ASN A 151 -27.84 10.49 -1.33
C ASN A 151 -27.95 9.51 -2.51
N GLN A 152 -28.07 10.00 -3.75
CA GLN A 152 -28.20 9.15 -4.93
C GLN A 152 -26.93 9.17 -5.76
N VAL A 153 -26.48 7.99 -6.19
CA VAL A 153 -25.29 7.83 -7.02
C VAL A 153 -25.67 7.21 -8.37
N LYS A 154 -25.42 7.95 -9.44
CA LYS A 154 -25.58 7.43 -10.81
C LYS A 154 -24.21 7.22 -11.44
N TRP A 155 -23.94 6.01 -11.92
CA TRP A 155 -22.68 5.70 -12.60
C TRP A 155 -22.80 5.95 -14.10
N ARG A 156 -21.90 6.77 -14.65
CA ARG A 156 -21.84 7.01 -16.09
C ARG A 156 -20.46 6.73 -16.65
N LYS A 157 -20.40 6.07 -17.80
CA LYS A 157 -19.16 5.88 -18.55
C LYS A 157 -18.75 7.21 -19.17
N LYS A 158 -17.55 7.69 -18.83
CA LYS A 158 -16.98 8.95 -19.34
C LYS A 158 -15.66 8.75 -20.07
N TYR A 159 -14.96 7.66 -19.77
CA TYR A 159 -13.62 7.40 -20.27
C TYR A 159 -13.51 5.98 -20.86
N ARG A 160 -12.40 5.74 -21.57
CA ARG A 160 -11.99 4.38 -21.98
C ARG A 160 -11.38 3.64 -20.79
N TYR A 161 -11.12 2.35 -20.99
CA TYR A 161 -10.41 1.55 -20.00
C TYR A 161 -9.03 2.14 -19.68
N ASN A 162 -8.69 2.27 -18.39
CA ASN A 162 -7.38 2.73 -17.94
C ASN A 162 -7.06 2.22 -16.53
N ASN A 163 -5.90 1.56 -16.38
CA ASN A 163 -5.41 0.97 -15.13
C ASN A 163 -4.14 1.64 -14.59
N ALA A 164 -3.71 2.77 -15.16
CA ALA A 164 -2.53 3.48 -14.70
C ALA A 164 -2.68 3.90 -13.22
N TYR A 165 -1.57 3.92 -12.49
CA TYR A 165 -1.56 4.23 -11.05
C TYR A 165 -2.16 5.60 -10.73
N ARG A 166 -1.93 6.62 -11.59
CA ARG A 166 -2.60 7.93 -11.46
C ARG A 166 -4.14 7.81 -11.48
N ILE A 167 -4.70 6.92 -12.29
CA ILE A 167 -6.15 6.69 -12.36
C ILE A 167 -6.67 5.97 -11.12
N PHE A 168 -5.88 5.04 -10.58
CA PHE A 168 -6.15 4.46 -9.26
C PHE A 168 -6.19 5.52 -8.15
N ARG A 169 -5.29 6.50 -8.19
CA ARG A 169 -5.29 7.58 -7.21
C ARG A 169 -6.48 8.53 -7.33
N LEU A 170 -6.98 8.77 -8.53
CA LEU A 170 -8.26 9.47 -8.71
C LEU A 170 -9.44 8.67 -8.13
N TYR A 171 -9.41 7.34 -8.22
CA TYR A 171 -10.40 6.48 -7.59
C TYR A 171 -10.36 6.61 -6.07
N THR A 172 -9.20 6.42 -5.44
CA THR A 172 -9.08 6.51 -3.97
C THR A 172 -9.48 7.88 -3.47
N ASN A 173 -9.08 8.96 -4.15
CA ASN A 173 -9.50 10.31 -3.80
C ASN A 173 -11.02 10.49 -3.87
N THR A 174 -11.69 9.83 -4.83
CA THR A 174 -13.15 9.86 -4.93
C THR A 174 -13.80 9.09 -3.79
N VAL A 175 -13.24 7.95 -3.40
CA VAL A 175 -13.70 7.19 -2.23
C VAL A 175 -13.59 8.03 -0.96
N PHE A 176 -12.46 8.70 -0.72
CA PHE A 176 -12.27 9.55 0.47
C PHE A 176 -13.33 10.67 0.57
N ILE A 177 -13.71 11.27 -0.56
CA ILE A 177 -14.73 12.32 -0.60
C ILE A 177 -16.11 11.80 -0.18
N TYR A 178 -16.45 10.55 -0.53
CA TYR A 178 -17.81 10.04 -0.38
C TYR A 178 -17.94 8.93 0.68
N ALA A 179 -16.86 8.51 1.34
CA ALA A 179 -16.87 7.50 2.40
C ALA A 179 -16.96 8.09 3.82
N GLY A 180 -17.13 9.41 3.96
CA GLY A 180 -17.56 10.03 5.23
C GLY A 180 -16.48 10.77 6.02
N SER A 181 -15.56 11.45 5.35
CA SER A 181 -14.59 12.36 6.00
C SER A 181 -14.87 13.84 5.76
N TYR A 182 -16.02 14.17 5.12
CA TYR A 182 -16.47 15.53 4.79
C TYR A 182 -17.99 15.67 4.82
#